data_AF-A0A1J3CVN7-F1
#
_entry.id   AF-A0A1J3CVN7-F1
#
_cell.length_a   1.000
_cell.length_b   1.000
_cell.length_c   1.000
_cell.angle_alpha   90.00
_cell.angle_beta   90.00
_cell.angle_gamma   90.00
#
_symmetry.space_group_name_H-M   'P 1'
#
loop_
_entity.id
_entity.type
_entity.pdbx_description
1 polymer ?
#
loop_
_entity_poly.entity_id
_entity_poly.type
_entity_poly.pdbx_seq_one_letter_code
_entity_poly.pdbx_strand_id
1 'polypeptide(L)'
;MHLLFHLKPHEIMEIRHHILVSLLFLLLPLCSSQENTRSLAVDVNGLLETSTVSEKLNPKLVYEIKVHGFILWAAMGVLMPIGIISIRLMSTKDQPLITLRRLFFLHVTSQMVAVILVTIGAIMSIKNFNNSFNNHHQRLGIGLYAIVWFQALLGFLRPSRGGKARMNWFVGHWILGTSVAILGIINIYTGLNAYTQKTSKSAKLSTILFTAQLSSIVVFYLFQDKWSYIQSQTTVNRSQSVDHNSNISTAETSHGDDVQEAKPALEKC
;
A
#
# COMPACT_ATOMS: atom_id res chain seq x y z
N MET A 1 -17.50 -7.47 13.77
CA MET A 1 -16.55 -6.84 14.72
C MET A 1 -16.02 -7.80 15.80
N HIS A 2 -16.25 -9.13 15.69
CA HIS A 2 -15.89 -10.12 16.71
C HIS A 2 -14.76 -11.09 16.33
N LEU A 3 -14.12 -10.94 15.15
CA LEU A 3 -13.06 -11.85 14.67
C LEU A 3 -11.62 -11.30 14.71
N LEU A 4 -11.40 -10.07 15.19
CA LEU A 4 -10.06 -9.45 15.29
C LEU A 4 -9.29 -9.83 16.60
N PHE A 5 -9.61 -10.99 17.18
CA PHE A 5 -9.47 -11.30 18.62
C PHE A 5 -8.41 -12.33 19.05
N HIS A 6 -7.39 -12.69 18.26
CA HIS A 6 -6.52 -13.82 18.65
C HIS A 6 -5.00 -13.65 18.48
N LEU A 7 -4.41 -12.52 18.90
CA LEU A 7 -2.94 -12.45 19.06
C LEU A 7 -2.58 -12.17 20.52
N LYS A 8 -1.83 -13.09 21.17
CA LYS A 8 -1.39 -13.01 22.57
C LYS A 8 -0.44 -11.81 22.80
N PRO A 9 -0.44 -11.19 23.99
CA PRO A 9 0.37 -10.02 24.30
C PRO A 9 1.89 -10.24 24.19
N HIS A 10 2.38 -11.43 24.57
CA HIS A 10 3.82 -11.75 24.56
C HIS A 10 4.41 -11.75 23.14
N GLU A 11 3.68 -12.29 22.16
CA GLU A 11 4.17 -12.32 20.77
C GLU A 11 4.12 -10.94 20.10
N ILE A 12 3.26 -10.03 20.59
CA ILE A 12 3.27 -8.63 20.15
C ILE A 12 4.52 -7.91 20.67
N MET A 13 5.02 -8.29 21.86
CA MET A 13 6.19 -7.68 22.49
C MET A 13 7.50 -8.13 21.83
N GLU A 14 7.66 -9.43 21.55
CA GLU A 14 8.82 -9.95 20.80
C GLU A 14 8.86 -9.36 19.38
N ILE A 15 7.73 -9.32 18.67
CA ILE A 15 7.66 -8.73 17.33
C ILE A 15 8.04 -7.25 17.37
N ARG A 16 7.55 -6.49 18.36
CA ARG A 16 7.93 -5.08 18.55
C ARG A 16 9.43 -4.94 18.80
N HIS A 17 10.03 -5.82 19.59
CA HIS A 17 11.46 -5.82 19.87
C HIS A 17 12.29 -6.17 18.62
N HIS A 18 11.95 -7.22 17.88
CA HIS A 18 12.63 -7.59 16.63
C HIS A 18 12.51 -6.51 15.56
N ILE A 19 11.34 -5.87 15.43
CA ILE A 19 11.14 -4.75 14.50
C ILE A 19 11.95 -3.53 14.93
N LEU A 20 11.97 -3.18 16.22
CA LEU A 20 12.81 -2.09 16.75
C LEU A 20 14.30 -2.35 16.53
N VAL A 21 14.76 -3.58 16.74
CA VAL A 21 16.14 -4.00 16.51
C VAL A 21 16.46 -3.93 15.01
N SER A 22 15.62 -4.47 14.12
CA SER A 22 15.80 -4.36 12.67
C SER A 22 15.75 -2.91 12.17
N LEU A 23 14.91 -2.06 12.75
CA LEU A 23 14.86 -0.61 12.48
C LEU A 23 16.15 0.08 12.91
N LEU A 24 16.67 -0.24 14.09
CA LEU A 24 17.94 0.27 14.58
C LEU A 24 19.07 -0.13 13.62
N PHE A 25 19.10 -1.40 13.19
CA PHE A 25 20.06 -1.90 12.20
C PHE A 25 19.94 -1.25 10.81
N LEU A 26 18.74 -0.89 10.36
CA LEU A 26 18.50 -0.15 9.11
C LEU A 26 18.88 1.33 9.19
N LEU A 27 18.93 1.90 10.40
CA LEU A 27 19.35 3.29 10.65
C LEU A 27 20.87 3.43 10.86
N LEU A 28 21.58 2.34 11.18
CA LEU A 28 23.05 2.32 11.34
C LEU A 28 23.84 2.84 10.11
N PRO A 29 23.46 2.53 8.85
CA PRO A 29 24.19 3.03 7.67
C PRO A 29 24.05 4.55 7.47
N LEU A 30 23.06 5.20 8.12
CA LEU A 30 22.83 6.64 7.97
C LEU A 30 23.80 7.47 8.83
N CYS A 31 24.45 6.87 9.83
CA CYS A 31 25.44 7.55 10.66
C CYS A 31 26.86 7.46 10.08
N SER A 32 27.15 6.55 9.14
CA SER A 32 28.51 6.26 8.69
C SER A 32 28.86 6.74 7.27
N SER A 33 28.01 7.51 6.59
CA SER A 33 28.31 8.03 5.25
C SER A 33 28.24 9.55 5.21
N GLN A 34 29.17 10.17 5.94
CA GLN A 34 29.57 11.57 5.72
C GLN A 34 31.08 11.62 5.60
N GLU A 35 31.60 11.17 4.48
CA GLU A 35 32.88 11.64 3.95
C GLU A 35 32.92 11.28 2.47
N ASN A 36 32.72 12.30 1.63
CA ASN A 36 33.59 12.63 0.50
C ASN A 36 32.79 13.39 -0.56
N THR A 37 33.08 14.68 -0.72
CA THR A 37 33.11 15.44 -1.98
C THR A 37 33.35 16.91 -1.64
N ARG A 38 34.58 17.19 -1.22
CA ARG A 38 35.19 18.52 -1.39
C ARG A 38 36.14 18.46 -2.59
N SER A 39 36.28 19.62 -3.22
CA SER A 39 37.17 20.01 -4.33
C SER A 39 36.95 19.38 -5.71
N LEU A 40 36.16 20.07 -6.53
CA LEU A 40 36.68 20.53 -7.82
C LEU A 40 36.43 22.04 -7.92
N ALA A 41 37.44 22.80 -7.51
CA ALA A 41 37.61 24.17 -7.94
C ALA A 41 38.09 24.13 -9.39
N VAL A 42 37.28 24.64 -10.31
CA VAL A 42 37.75 25.04 -11.64
C VAL A 42 37.71 26.56 -11.64
N ASP A 43 38.88 27.14 -11.46
CA ASP A 43 39.21 28.50 -11.81
C ASP A 43 39.47 28.56 -13.32
N VAL A 44 38.70 29.35 -14.08
CA VAL A 44 39.18 30.06 -15.28
C VAL A 44 38.27 31.27 -15.52
N ASN A 45 38.87 32.47 -15.44
CA ASN A 45 38.33 33.74 -15.90
C ASN A 45 37.84 33.69 -17.35
N GLY A 46 36.60 34.14 -17.61
CA GLY A 46 36.04 34.21 -18.96
C GLY A 46 34.78 35.08 -19.04
N LEU A 47 35.01 36.35 -19.32
CA LEU A 47 34.18 37.40 -19.93
C LEU A 47 32.68 37.13 -20.22
N LEU A 48 31.87 38.07 -19.74
CA LEU A 48 30.46 38.36 -20.04
C LEU A 48 30.10 38.29 -21.54
N GLU A 49 29.17 37.42 -21.89
CA GLU A 49 28.25 37.64 -23.01
C GLU A 49 26.79 37.44 -22.57
N THR A 50 26.04 38.54 -22.66
CA THR A 50 24.61 38.64 -22.42
C THR A 50 23.85 38.04 -23.60
N SER A 51 23.59 36.73 -23.54
CA SER A 51 22.72 36.03 -24.50
C SER A 51 21.79 35.08 -23.75
N THR A 52 20.52 35.48 -23.57
CA THR A 52 19.36 34.68 -23.10
C THR A 52 19.69 33.27 -22.60
N VAL A 53 20.30 33.17 -21.41
CA VAL A 53 20.65 31.90 -20.81
C VAL A 53 19.37 31.31 -20.23
N SER A 54 18.73 30.41 -20.97
CA SER A 54 17.92 29.37 -20.37
C SER A 54 18.83 28.63 -19.40
N GLU A 55 18.81 29.03 -18.13
CA GLU A 55 19.67 28.52 -17.05
C GLU A 55 19.58 26.98 -17.05
N LYS A 56 20.55 26.35 -17.70
CA LYS A 56 20.54 24.91 -17.92
C LYS A 56 20.77 24.26 -16.57
N LEU A 57 19.69 23.75 -15.97
CA LEU A 57 19.72 23.12 -14.66
C LEU A 57 20.84 22.09 -14.56
N ASN A 58 21.58 22.13 -13.45
CA ASN A 58 22.65 21.19 -13.16
C ASN A 58 22.14 19.74 -13.31
N PRO A 59 22.81 18.88 -14.11
CA PRO A 59 22.37 17.50 -14.34
C PRO A 59 22.28 16.67 -13.05
N LYS A 60 23.16 16.93 -12.07
CA LYS A 60 23.12 16.29 -10.75
C LYS A 60 21.81 16.60 -10.01
N LEU A 61 21.40 17.88 -10.01
CA LEU A 61 20.15 18.30 -9.38
C LEU A 61 18.94 17.65 -10.06
N VAL A 62 18.92 17.60 -11.39
CA VAL A 62 17.83 16.94 -12.13
C VAL A 62 17.75 15.45 -11.79
N TYR A 63 18.89 14.78 -11.62
CA TYR A 63 18.94 13.39 -11.17
C TYR A 63 18.40 13.23 -9.74
N GLU A 64 18.82 14.07 -8.80
CA GLU A 64 18.34 14.03 -7.41
C GLU A 64 16.83 14.28 -7.31
N ILE A 65 16.27 15.19 -8.12
CA ILE A 65 14.82 15.42 -8.20
C ILE A 65 14.10 14.15 -8.70
N LYS A 66 14.64 13.47 -9.72
CA LYS A 66 14.05 12.21 -10.21
C LYS A 66 14.08 11.12 -9.15
N VAL A 67 15.20 10.95 -8.45
CA VAL A 67 15.34 9.94 -7.38
C VAL A 67 14.40 10.26 -6.23
N HIS A 68 14.31 11.52 -5.81
CA HIS A 68 13.35 11.97 -4.79
C HIS A 68 11.91 11.63 -5.18
N GLY A 69 11.51 11.97 -6.42
CA GLY A 69 10.18 11.65 -6.93
C GLY A 69 9.89 10.15 -6.97
N PHE A 70 10.86 9.34 -7.40
CA PHE A 70 10.72 7.88 -7.45
C PHE A 70 10.60 7.25 -6.06
N ILE A 71 11.45 7.64 -5.11
CA ILE A 71 11.41 7.14 -3.73
C ILE A 71 10.09 7.50 -3.05
N LEU A 72 9.63 8.75 -3.19
CA LEU A 72 8.36 9.17 -2.57
C LEU A 72 7.14 8.58 -3.27
N TRP A 73 7.20 8.32 -4.58
CA TRP A 73 6.18 7.51 -5.25
C TRP A 73 6.15 6.10 -4.66
N ALA A 74 7.28 5.41 -4.56
CA ALA A 74 7.33 4.06 -4.02
C ALA A 74 6.79 4.01 -2.57
N ALA A 75 7.15 5.00 -1.74
CA ALA A 75 6.68 5.08 -0.37
C ALA A 75 5.18 5.40 -0.26
N MET A 76 4.74 6.52 -0.83
CA MET A 76 3.38 7.06 -0.63
C MET A 76 2.36 6.48 -1.61
N GLY A 77 2.78 6.17 -2.82
CA GLY A 77 1.93 5.65 -3.89
C GLY A 77 1.78 4.13 -3.91
N VAL A 78 2.73 3.39 -3.32
CA VAL A 78 2.74 1.91 -3.35
C VAL A 78 2.70 1.31 -1.95
N LEU A 79 3.75 1.52 -1.14
CA LEU A 79 3.89 0.85 0.15
C LEU A 79 2.79 1.25 1.15
N MET A 80 2.49 2.55 1.25
CA MET A 80 1.42 3.05 2.12
C MET A 80 0.04 2.44 1.74
N PRO A 81 -0.40 2.46 0.46
CA PRO A 81 -1.60 1.76 0.02
C PRO A 81 -1.60 0.26 0.30
N ILE A 82 -0.49 -0.46 0.08
CA ILE A 82 -0.38 -1.88 0.40
C ILE A 82 -0.68 -2.11 1.88
N GLY A 83 -0.08 -1.31 2.77
CA GLY A 83 -0.32 -1.41 4.20
C GLY A 83 -1.78 -1.14 4.59
N ILE A 84 -2.39 -0.11 3.99
CA ILE A 84 -3.80 0.26 4.25
C ILE A 84 -4.77 -0.83 3.77
N ILE A 85 -4.54 -1.38 2.58
CA ILE A 85 -5.36 -2.46 2.02
C ILE A 85 -5.21 -3.73 2.89
N SER A 86 -3.98 -4.05 3.30
CA SER A 86 -3.70 -5.24 4.13
C SER A 86 -4.47 -5.21 5.44
N ILE A 87 -4.49 -4.07 6.14
CA ILE A 87 -5.22 -3.96 7.42
C ILE A 87 -6.74 -3.98 7.20
N ARG A 88 -7.22 -3.45 6.07
CA ARG A 88 -8.64 -3.45 5.74
C ARG A 88 -9.15 -4.86 5.43
N LEU A 89 -8.35 -5.67 4.74
CA LEU A 89 -8.70 -7.07 4.44
C LEU A 89 -8.86 -7.94 5.70
N MET A 90 -8.23 -7.56 6.82
CA MET A 90 -8.49 -8.21 8.12
C MET A 90 -9.91 -8.00 8.66
N SER A 91 -10.63 -7.00 8.14
CA SER A 91 -12.02 -6.72 8.55
C SER A 91 -13.04 -7.61 7.83
N THR A 92 -12.61 -8.34 6.81
CA THR A 92 -13.42 -9.35 6.12
C THR A 92 -13.71 -10.53 7.04
N LYS A 93 -14.94 -11.05 7.02
CA LYS A 93 -15.36 -12.18 7.86
C LYS A 93 -14.55 -13.44 7.52
N ASP A 94 -14.44 -14.32 8.50
CA ASP A 94 -13.97 -15.71 8.38
C ASP A 94 -12.51 -15.92 7.94
N GLN A 95 -11.65 -14.94 8.16
CA GLN A 95 -10.22 -15.10 7.91
C GLN A 95 -9.55 -15.98 9.00
N PRO A 96 -8.76 -17.00 8.62
CA PRO A 96 -8.04 -17.81 9.59
C PRO A 96 -7.00 -16.95 10.30
N LEU A 97 -6.71 -17.28 11.57
CA LEU A 97 -5.85 -16.47 12.43
C LEU A 97 -4.46 -16.20 11.84
N ILE A 98 -3.88 -17.21 11.17
CA ILE A 98 -2.58 -17.10 10.48
C ILE A 98 -2.61 -16.00 9.40
N THR A 99 -3.73 -15.83 8.69
CA THR A 99 -3.90 -14.79 7.67
C THR A 99 -4.03 -13.42 8.30
N LEU A 100 -4.82 -13.28 9.38
CA LEU A 100 -4.89 -12.03 10.14
C LEU A 100 -3.51 -11.59 10.63
N ARG A 101 -2.70 -12.53 11.14
CA ARG A 101 -1.33 -12.25 11.58
C ARG A 101 -0.43 -11.78 10.43
N ARG A 102 -0.47 -12.46 9.28
CA ARG A 102 0.29 -12.09 8.09
C ARG A 102 -0.11 -10.72 7.55
N LEU A 103 -1.40 -10.41 7.49
CA LEU A 103 -1.91 -9.12 7.03
C LEU A 103 -1.52 -7.97 7.97
N PHE A 104 -1.58 -8.20 9.28
CA PHE A 104 -1.08 -7.22 10.25
C PHE A 104 0.43 -6.99 10.12
N PHE A 105 1.21 -8.05 9.92
CA PHE A 105 2.64 -7.94 9.71
C PHE A 105 2.97 -7.21 8.41
N LEU A 106 2.27 -7.53 7.31
CA LEU A 106 2.40 -6.85 6.04
C LEU A 106 2.07 -5.35 6.17
N HIS A 107 1.02 -5.00 6.92
CA HIS A 107 0.73 -3.61 7.27
C HIS A 107 1.91 -2.95 7.97
N VAL A 108 2.37 -3.49 9.10
CA VAL A 108 3.45 -2.84 9.86
C VAL A 108 4.73 -2.72 9.03
N THR A 109 5.17 -3.79 8.38
CA THR A 109 6.42 -3.80 7.61
C THR A 109 6.36 -2.84 6.42
N SER A 110 5.28 -2.84 5.64
CA SER A 110 5.14 -1.90 4.51
C SER A 110 5.12 -0.44 4.99
N GLN A 111 4.42 -0.15 6.10
CA GLN A 111 4.41 1.21 6.66
C GLN A 111 5.77 1.64 7.20
N MET A 112 6.51 0.75 7.86
CA MET A 112 7.86 1.07 8.34
C MET A 112 8.82 1.37 7.18
N VAL A 113 8.81 0.54 6.13
CA VAL A 113 9.63 0.81 4.93
C VAL A 113 9.22 2.13 4.28
N ALA A 114 7.92 2.43 4.19
CA ALA A 114 7.44 3.70 3.65
C ALA A 114 7.92 4.90 4.47
N VAL A 115 7.86 4.85 5.81
CA VAL A 115 8.35 5.93 6.70
C VAL A 115 9.85 6.16 6.50
N ILE A 116 10.65 5.10 6.37
CA ILE A 116 12.09 5.20 6.09
C ILE A 116 12.31 5.89 4.74
N LEU A 117 11.64 5.45 3.67
CA LEU A 117 11.78 6.04 2.34
C LEU A 117 11.31 7.50 2.31
N VAL A 118 10.22 7.83 3.01
CA VAL A 118 9.76 9.22 3.18
C VAL A 118 10.84 10.06 3.87
N THR A 119 11.48 9.51 4.90
CA THR A 119 12.56 10.19 5.63
C THR A 119 13.78 10.42 4.76
N ILE A 120 14.19 9.42 3.97
CA ILE A 120 15.29 9.56 2.99
C ILE A 120 14.93 10.64 1.97
N GLY A 121 13.72 10.61 1.41
CA GLY A 121 13.24 11.62 0.47
C GLY A 121 13.20 13.03 1.08
N ALA A 122 12.80 13.16 2.34
CA ALA A 122 12.80 14.41 3.08
C ALA A 122 14.23 14.95 3.28
N ILE A 123 15.16 14.11 3.76
CA ILE A 123 16.58 14.49 3.92
C ILE A 123 17.19 14.93 2.59
N MET A 124 16.94 14.18 1.52
CA MET A 124 17.38 14.56 0.16
C MET A 124 16.83 15.93 -0.24
N SER A 125 15.53 16.18 -0.01
CA SER A 125 14.91 17.45 -0.38
C SER A 125 15.49 18.64 0.41
N ILE A 126 15.74 18.46 1.70
CA ILE A 126 16.27 19.51 2.58
C ILE A 126 17.73 19.82 2.24
N LYS A 127 18.55 18.78 1.97
CA LYS A 127 19.99 18.96 1.73
C LYS A 127 20.31 19.46 0.32
N ASN A 128 19.57 19.00 -0.69
CA ASN A 128 19.99 19.15 -2.08
C ASN A 128 19.15 20.15 -2.88
N PHE A 129 17.95 20.50 -2.43
CA PHE A 129 17.06 21.37 -3.18
C PHE A 129 16.99 22.78 -2.59
N ASN A 130 16.69 23.75 -3.45
CA ASN A 130 16.39 25.10 -2.99
C ASN A 130 14.98 25.15 -2.38
N ASN A 131 14.89 25.23 -1.06
CA ASN A 131 13.65 25.18 -0.29
C ASN A 131 13.10 26.59 -0.03
N SER A 132 12.72 27.29 -1.09
CA SER A 132 12.07 28.60 -0.99
C SER A 132 10.60 28.52 -0.55
N PHE A 133 10.01 27.31 -0.50
CA PHE A 133 8.61 27.04 -0.14
C PHE A 133 7.58 27.88 -0.91
N ASN A 134 7.94 28.33 -2.10
CA ASN A 134 7.10 29.20 -2.94
C ASN A 134 6.06 28.43 -3.75
N ASN A 135 6.13 27.10 -3.78
CA ASN A 135 5.18 26.25 -4.47
C ASN A 135 4.41 25.34 -3.50
N HIS A 136 3.23 24.93 -3.95
CA HIS A 136 2.31 24.13 -3.14
C HIS A 136 2.89 22.77 -2.74
N HIS A 137 3.67 22.14 -3.63
CA HIS A 137 4.32 20.84 -3.38
C HIS A 137 5.28 20.91 -2.17
N GLN A 138 6.15 21.92 -2.10
CA GLN A 138 7.07 22.06 -0.97
C GLN A 138 6.34 22.30 0.36
N ARG A 139 5.31 23.16 0.36
CA ARG A 139 4.51 23.49 1.56
C ARG A 139 3.70 22.30 2.05
N LEU A 140 3.08 21.54 1.14
CA LEU A 140 2.41 20.29 1.49
C LEU A 140 3.41 19.21 1.94
N GLY A 141 4.53 19.10 1.24
CA GLY A 141 5.56 18.08 1.51
C GLY A 141 6.12 18.16 2.93
N ILE A 142 6.47 19.36 3.41
CA ILE A 142 6.99 19.52 4.79
C ILE A 142 5.95 19.14 5.84
N GLY A 143 4.68 19.53 5.64
CA GLY A 143 3.57 19.13 6.51
C GLY A 143 3.35 17.62 6.46
N LEU A 144 3.39 17.04 5.26
CA LEU A 144 3.24 15.60 5.02
C LEU A 144 4.32 14.78 5.76
N TYR A 145 5.58 15.23 5.74
CA TYR A 145 6.66 14.56 6.49
C TYR A 145 6.37 14.51 7.99
N ALA A 146 5.91 15.61 8.57
CA ALA A 146 5.57 15.66 9.99
C ALA A 146 4.41 14.72 10.34
N ILE A 147 3.33 14.73 9.55
CA ILE A 147 2.16 13.88 9.83
C ILE A 147 2.42 12.39 9.57
N VAL A 148 3.31 12.03 8.65
CA VAL A 148 3.75 10.63 8.44
C VAL A 148 4.44 10.10 9.69
N TRP A 149 5.38 10.85 10.25
CA TRP A 149 6.05 10.49 11.50
C TRP A 149 5.10 10.46 12.68
N PHE A 150 4.19 11.42 12.78
CA PHE A 150 3.17 11.44 13.83
C PHE A 150 2.23 10.22 13.74
N GLN A 151 1.80 9.84 12.53
CA GLN A 151 1.00 8.64 12.29
C GLN A 151 1.75 7.36 12.69
N ALA A 152 3.05 7.28 12.39
CA ALA A 152 3.89 6.16 12.81
C ALA A 152 4.01 6.08 14.35
N LEU A 153 4.26 7.22 15.00
CA LEU A 153 4.32 7.30 16.47
C LEU A 153 2.99 6.86 17.11
N LEU A 154 1.86 7.35 16.60
CA LEU A 154 0.54 6.89 17.05
C LEU A 154 0.38 5.38 16.85
N GLY A 155 0.89 4.83 15.74
CA GLY A 155 0.93 3.38 15.51
C GLY A 155 1.66 2.60 16.62
N PHE A 156 2.79 3.11 17.10
CA PHE A 156 3.56 2.51 18.20
C PHE A 156 2.89 2.67 19.57
N LEU A 157 2.16 3.77 19.79
CA LEU A 157 1.41 4.04 21.02
C LEU A 157 0.06 3.30 21.09
N ARG A 158 -0.11 2.23 20.32
CA ARG A 158 -1.33 1.41 20.26
C ARG A 158 -1.68 0.84 21.65
N PRO A 159 -2.83 1.21 22.25
CA PRO A 159 -3.25 0.73 23.56
C PRO A 159 -3.56 -0.76 23.59
N SER A 160 -3.58 -1.35 24.79
CA SER A 160 -4.09 -2.70 25.04
C SER A 160 -5.57 -2.82 24.62
N ARG A 161 -6.02 -4.06 24.39
CA ARG A 161 -7.40 -4.32 23.93
C ARG A 161 -8.40 -4.11 25.07
N GLY A 162 -9.66 -3.85 24.72
CA GLY A 162 -10.79 -3.96 25.65
C GLY A 162 -11.24 -2.67 26.37
N GLY A 163 -10.88 -1.48 25.89
CA GLY A 163 -11.30 -0.23 26.53
C GLY A 163 -11.52 0.95 25.56
N LYS A 164 -12.12 2.03 26.08
CA LYS A 164 -12.42 3.27 25.31
C LYS A 164 -11.16 3.87 24.65
N ALA A 165 -10.02 3.82 25.34
CA ALA A 165 -8.74 4.29 24.81
C ALA A 165 -8.37 3.61 23.47
N ARG A 166 -8.64 2.31 23.33
CA ARG A 166 -8.36 1.55 22.12
C ARG A 166 -9.25 1.97 20.95
N MET A 167 -10.52 2.28 21.22
CA MET A 167 -11.47 2.77 20.22
C MET A 167 -11.08 4.17 19.75
N ASN A 168 -10.79 5.09 20.67
CA ASN A 168 -10.35 6.44 20.33
C ASN A 168 -9.05 6.43 19.52
N TRP A 169 -8.09 5.60 19.92
CA TRP A 169 -6.86 5.36 19.14
C TRP A 169 -7.17 4.86 17.74
N PHE A 170 -8.07 3.88 17.60
CA PHE A 170 -8.42 3.32 16.30
C PHE A 170 -9.02 4.39 15.38
N VAL A 171 -9.98 5.17 15.86
CA VAL A 171 -10.61 6.25 15.09
C VAL A 171 -9.57 7.30 14.70
N GLY A 172 -8.76 7.76 15.65
CA GLY A 172 -7.73 8.77 15.38
C GLY A 172 -6.67 8.29 14.38
N HIS A 173 -6.14 7.08 14.59
CA HIS A 173 -5.14 6.47 13.70
C HIS A 173 -5.71 6.19 12.30
N TRP A 174 -6.98 5.81 12.20
CA TRP A 174 -7.64 5.58 10.92
C TRP A 174 -7.88 6.89 10.15
N ILE A 175 -8.39 7.94 10.82
CA ILE A 175 -8.60 9.25 10.20
C ILE A 175 -7.25 9.82 9.74
N LEU A 176 -6.26 9.86 10.63
CA LEU A 176 -4.95 10.43 10.32
C LEU A 176 -4.25 9.64 9.20
N GLY A 177 -4.29 8.31 9.23
CA GLY A 177 -3.73 7.47 8.17
C GLY A 177 -4.39 7.69 6.82
N THR A 178 -5.70 7.89 6.80
CA THR A 178 -6.46 8.22 5.57
C THR A 178 -6.05 9.60 5.04
N SER A 179 -5.93 10.60 5.91
CA SER A 179 -5.44 11.94 5.55
C SER A 179 -4.02 11.89 4.99
N VAL A 180 -3.11 11.12 5.60
CA VAL A 180 -1.74 10.92 5.09
C VAL A 180 -1.73 10.33 3.68
N ALA A 181 -2.58 9.34 3.41
CA ALA A 181 -2.67 8.72 2.08
C ALA A 181 -3.19 9.71 1.02
N ILE A 182 -4.26 10.45 1.33
CA ILE A 182 -4.83 11.46 0.42
C ILE A 182 -3.82 12.57 0.13
N LEU A 183 -3.21 13.13 1.19
CA LEU A 183 -2.19 14.17 1.05
C LEU A 183 -0.96 13.67 0.29
N GLY A 184 -0.57 12.40 0.48
CA GLY A 184 0.51 11.77 -0.28
C GLY A 184 0.23 11.73 -1.79
N ILE A 185 -0.99 11.34 -2.18
CA ILE A 185 -1.41 11.33 -3.59
C ILE A 185 -1.39 12.75 -4.18
N ILE A 186 -1.97 13.73 -3.48
CA ILE A 186 -1.95 15.14 -3.90
C ILE A 186 -0.51 15.63 -4.03
N ASN A 187 0.37 15.26 -3.09
CA ASN A 187 1.76 15.68 -3.10
C ASN A 187 2.55 15.07 -4.28
N ILE A 188 2.21 13.85 -4.73
CA ILE A 188 2.81 13.25 -5.94
C ILE A 188 2.39 14.03 -7.19
N TYR A 189 1.10 14.30 -7.38
CA TYR A 189 0.63 15.07 -8.55
C TYR A 189 1.23 16.48 -8.60
N THR A 190 1.23 17.18 -7.47
CA THR A 190 1.84 18.52 -7.38
C THR A 190 3.35 18.47 -7.57
N GLY A 191 4.02 17.40 -7.14
CA GLY A 191 5.44 17.15 -7.39
C GLY A 191 5.77 16.88 -8.86
N LEU A 192 4.93 16.14 -9.59
CA LEU A 192 5.05 15.95 -11.03
C LEU A 192 4.89 17.26 -11.81
N ASN A 193 3.95 18.11 -11.39
CA ASN A 193 3.80 19.46 -11.94
C ASN A 193 5.03 20.34 -11.64
N ALA A 194 5.50 20.33 -10.39
CA ALA A 194 6.70 21.04 -9.98
C ALA A 194 7.95 20.56 -10.74
N TYR A 195 8.05 19.26 -11.04
CA TYR A 195 9.11 18.70 -11.90
C TYR A 195 9.09 19.29 -13.30
N THR A 196 7.91 19.37 -13.94
CA THR A 196 7.79 19.95 -15.28
C THR A 196 8.11 21.44 -15.30
N GLN A 197 7.62 22.20 -14.32
CA GLN A 197 7.95 23.63 -14.20
C GLN A 197 9.43 23.87 -13.94
N LYS A 198 10.05 23.06 -13.07
CA LYS A 198 11.46 23.21 -12.74
C LYS A 198 12.34 22.81 -13.91
N THR A 199 12.14 21.62 -14.47
CA THR A 199 13.09 21.02 -15.43
C THR A 199 12.78 21.30 -16.90
N SER A 200 11.63 21.92 -17.19
CA SER A 200 11.06 22.07 -18.53
C SER A 200 10.86 20.73 -19.28
N LYS A 201 10.90 19.59 -18.55
CA LYS A 201 10.68 18.24 -19.11
C LYS A 201 9.26 17.78 -18.80
N SER A 202 8.66 17.10 -19.77
CA SER A 202 7.30 16.57 -19.62
C SER A 202 7.25 15.45 -18.57
N ALA A 203 6.34 15.58 -17.60
CA ALA A 203 5.97 14.53 -16.65
C ALA A 203 4.74 13.73 -17.09
N LYS A 204 4.27 13.89 -18.34
CA LYS A 204 2.99 13.33 -18.82
C LYS A 204 2.93 11.80 -18.67
N LEU A 205 3.99 11.10 -19.06
CA LEU A 205 4.05 9.63 -18.94
C LEU A 205 3.94 9.18 -17.48
N SER A 206 4.75 9.78 -16.59
CA SER A 206 4.70 9.53 -15.14
C SER A 206 3.32 9.83 -14.56
N THR A 207 2.66 10.89 -15.01
CA THR A 207 1.31 11.25 -14.56
C THR A 207 0.28 10.20 -14.97
N ILE A 208 0.32 9.73 -16.23
CA ILE A 208 -0.57 8.67 -16.74
C ILE A 208 -0.34 7.37 -15.97
N LEU A 209 0.92 6.97 -15.77
CA LEU A 209 1.28 5.76 -15.03
C LEU A 209 0.79 5.83 -13.58
N PHE A 210 0.99 6.95 -12.89
CA PHE A 210 0.52 7.12 -11.52
C PHE A 210 -1.01 7.09 -11.44
N THR A 211 -1.69 7.72 -12.39
CA THR A 211 -3.15 7.73 -12.46
C THR A 211 -3.69 6.32 -12.68
N ALA A 212 -3.13 5.58 -13.63
CA ALA A 212 -3.52 4.19 -13.89
C ALA A 212 -3.28 3.28 -12.67
N GLN A 213 -2.13 3.43 -12.00
CA GLN A 213 -1.83 2.74 -10.75
C GLN A 213 -2.88 3.06 -9.67
N LEU A 214 -3.17 4.35 -9.45
CA LEU A 214 -4.15 4.79 -8.45
C LEU A 214 -5.55 4.25 -8.76
N SER A 215 -5.99 4.29 -10.02
CA SER A 215 -7.26 3.71 -10.46
C SER A 215 -7.32 2.21 -10.15
N SER A 216 -6.25 1.46 -10.45
CA SER A 216 -6.17 0.03 -10.12
C SER A 216 -6.27 -0.23 -8.61
N ILE A 217 -5.55 0.55 -7.80
CA ILE A 217 -5.60 0.48 -6.34
C ILE A 217 -7.02 0.77 -5.82
N VAL A 218 -7.69 1.80 -6.34
CA VAL A 218 -9.06 2.16 -5.94
C VAL A 218 -10.05 1.06 -6.32
N VAL A 219 -9.95 0.51 -7.53
CA VAL A 219 -10.80 -0.62 -7.95
C VAL A 219 -10.59 -1.82 -7.03
N PHE A 220 -9.33 -2.19 -6.75
CA PHE A 220 -9.02 -3.27 -5.81
C PHE A 220 -9.58 -2.98 -4.41
N TYR A 221 -9.44 -1.74 -3.94
CA TYR A 221 -9.94 -1.29 -2.65
C TYR A 221 -11.47 -1.34 -2.57
N LEU A 222 -12.21 -1.04 -3.63
CA LEU A 222 -13.67 -1.17 -3.63
C LEU A 222 -14.10 -2.64 -3.71
N PHE A 223 -13.36 -3.44 -4.47
CA PHE A 223 -13.68 -4.85 -4.69
C PHE A 223 -13.44 -5.70 -3.44
N GLN A 224 -12.49 -5.34 -2.58
CA GLN A 224 -12.18 -6.08 -1.34
C GLN A 224 -13.40 -6.29 -0.44
N ASP A 225 -14.30 -5.30 -0.35
CA ASP A 225 -15.48 -5.37 0.52
C ASP A 225 -16.56 -6.30 -0.08
N LYS A 226 -16.57 -6.45 -1.41
CA LYS A 226 -17.56 -7.28 -2.13
C LYS A 226 -17.07 -8.71 -2.37
N TRP A 227 -15.79 -9.00 -2.16
CA TRP A 227 -15.20 -10.31 -2.40
C TRP A 227 -15.90 -11.45 -1.65
N SER A 228 -16.22 -11.24 -0.36
CA SER A 228 -16.95 -12.23 0.44
C SER A 228 -18.37 -12.49 -0.07
N TYR A 229 -19.06 -11.44 -0.53
CA TYR A 229 -20.38 -11.54 -1.15
C TYR A 229 -20.33 -12.33 -2.47
N ILE A 230 -19.34 -12.04 -3.32
CA ILE A 230 -19.15 -12.75 -4.60
C ILE A 230 -18.90 -14.24 -4.35
N GLN A 231 -18.02 -14.58 -3.40
CA GLN A 231 -17.76 -15.98 -3.04
C GLN A 231 -19.02 -16.70 -2.58
N SER A 232 -19.84 -16.05 -1.76
CA SER A 232 -21.08 -16.64 -1.25
C SER A 232 -22.08 -16.97 -2.37
N GLN A 233 -22.16 -16.13 -3.41
CA GLN A 233 -23.01 -16.41 -4.56
C GLN A 233 -22.46 -17.55 -5.43
N THR A 234 -21.15 -17.62 -5.61
CA THR A 234 -20.52 -18.73 -6.35
C THR A 234 -20.74 -20.07 -5.65
N THR A 235 -20.67 -20.12 -4.31
CA THR A 235 -20.92 -21.35 -3.56
C THR A 235 -22.38 -21.79 -3.63
N VAL A 236 -23.33 -20.84 -3.53
CA VAL A 236 -24.78 -21.14 -3.60
C VAL A 236 -25.19 -21.62 -5.00
N ASN A 237 -24.70 -20.97 -6.07
CA ASN A 237 -24.98 -21.40 -7.44
C ASN A 237 -24.39 -22.79 -7.72
N ARG A 238 -23.21 -23.10 -7.18
CA ARG A 238 -22.57 -24.42 -7.32
C ARG A 238 -23.34 -25.51 -6.58
N SER A 239 -23.85 -25.27 -5.37
CA SER A 239 -24.68 -26.26 -4.68
C SER A 239 -25.99 -26.51 -5.43
N GLN A 240 -26.65 -25.45 -5.92
CA GLN A 240 -27.87 -25.59 -6.72
C GLN A 240 -27.66 -26.37 -8.02
N SER A 241 -26.54 -26.18 -8.72
CA SER A 241 -26.27 -26.96 -9.95
C SER A 241 -26.01 -28.44 -9.65
N VAL A 242 -25.38 -28.75 -8.52
CA VAL A 242 -25.11 -30.14 -8.10
C VAL A 242 -26.43 -30.83 -7.71
N ASP A 243 -27.29 -30.16 -6.96
CA ASP A 243 -28.61 -30.70 -6.56
C ASP A 243 -29.54 -30.90 -7.78
N HIS A 244 -29.46 -30.03 -8.78
CA HIS A 244 -30.24 -30.21 -10.00
C HIS A 244 -29.78 -31.44 -10.81
N ASN A 245 -28.47 -31.65 -10.96
CA ASN A 245 -27.93 -32.79 -11.71
C ASN A 245 -28.18 -34.14 -11.00
N SER A 246 -28.13 -34.19 -9.67
CA SER A 246 -28.44 -35.42 -8.92
C SER A 246 -29.91 -35.81 -9.04
N ASN A 247 -30.82 -34.83 -9.06
CA ASN A 247 -32.26 -35.05 -9.25
C ASN A 247 -32.60 -35.54 -10.67
N ILE A 248 -31.88 -35.07 -11.71
CA ILE A 248 -32.06 -35.57 -13.08
C ILE A 248 -31.57 -37.01 -13.19
N SER A 249 -30.38 -37.31 -12.65
CA SER A 249 -29.83 -38.67 -12.70
C SER A 249 -30.71 -39.69 -11.99
N THR A 250 -31.34 -39.34 -10.86
CA THR A 250 -32.27 -40.23 -10.15
C THR A 250 -33.60 -40.43 -10.89
N ALA A 251 -34.08 -39.41 -11.61
CA ALA A 251 -35.27 -39.52 -12.45
C ALA A 251 -35.04 -40.41 -13.69
N GLU A 252 -33.86 -40.34 -14.32
CA GLU A 252 -33.51 -41.21 -15.46
C GLU A 252 -33.36 -42.69 -15.05
N THR A 253 -32.76 -42.98 -13.88
CA THR A 253 -32.66 -44.37 -13.40
C THR A 253 -34.03 -44.97 -13.08
N SER A 254 -34.99 -44.18 -12.60
CA SER A 254 -36.33 -44.67 -12.28
C SER A 254 -37.22 -44.91 -13.50
N HIS A 255 -36.83 -44.44 -14.70
CA HIS A 255 -37.59 -44.68 -15.94
C HIS A 255 -37.05 -45.85 -16.77
N GLY A 256 -35.92 -46.46 -16.36
CA GLY A 256 -35.28 -47.59 -17.05
C GLY A 256 -35.78 -48.98 -16.67
N ASP A 257 -36.59 -49.12 -15.61
CA ASP A 257 -36.96 -50.42 -15.03
C ASP A 257 -38.35 -50.95 -15.42
N ASP A 258 -39.09 -50.25 -16.29
CA ASP A 258 -40.39 -50.72 -16.83
C ASP A 258 -40.24 -51.21 -18.29
N VAL A 259 -39.46 -52.27 -18.52
CA VAL A 259 -39.60 -53.11 -19.72
C VAL A 259 -39.99 -54.52 -19.31
N GLN A 260 -41.28 -54.75 -19.50
CA GLN A 260 -42.05 -55.94 -19.16
C GLN A 260 -41.69 -57.11 -20.08
N GLU A 261 -41.15 -58.21 -19.52
CA GLU A 261 -41.10 -59.51 -20.21
C GLU A 261 -42.05 -60.49 -19.52
N ALA A 262 -43.14 -60.82 -20.22
CA ALA A 262 -44.15 -61.76 -19.79
C ALA A 262 -43.97 -63.13 -20.46
N LYS A 263 -44.32 -64.19 -19.69
CA LYS A 263 -44.89 -65.50 -20.11
C LYS A 263 -43.91 -66.68 -20.32
N PRO A 264 -44.30 -67.99 -20.22
CA PRO A 264 -45.47 -68.65 -19.59
C PRO A 264 -45.12 -69.72 -18.52
N ALA A 265 -46.18 -70.20 -17.85
CA ALA A 265 -46.23 -71.41 -17.02
C ALA A 265 -46.17 -72.73 -17.82
N LEU A 266 -45.60 -73.78 -17.20
CA LEU A 266 -45.74 -75.22 -17.52
C LEU A 266 -45.19 -76.02 -16.29
N GLU A 267 -46.03 -76.54 -15.40
CA GLU A 267 -46.68 -77.87 -15.36
C GLU A 267 -45.74 -79.06 -15.02
N LYS A 268 -46.03 -79.69 -13.84
CA LYS A 268 -45.78 -81.07 -13.34
C LYS A 268 -44.31 -81.55 -13.26
N CYS A 269 -43.85 -82.16 -12.17
CA CYS A 269 -44.40 -83.30 -11.41
C CYS A 269 -44.15 -83.16 -9.90
#